data_AF-A0A840MYR0-F1
#
_entry.id   AF-A0A840MYR0-F1
#
_cell.length_a   1.000
_cell.length_b   1.000
_cell.length_c   1.000
_cell.angle_alpha   90.00
_cell.angle_beta   90.00
_cell.angle_gamma   90.00
#
_symmetry.space_group_name_H-M   'P 1'
#
loop_
_entity.id
_entity.type
_entity.pdbx_description
1 polymer ?
#
loop_
_entity_poly.entity_id
_entity_poly.type
_entity_poly.pdbx_seq_one_letter_code
_entity_poly.pdbx_strand_id
1 'polypeptide(L)'
;MKEKTLEEMLNVEELLHLALEASGRERYDLSIGYLKQAYAKACEEPDDVSMRPEIPFLLGAQYAQIKMFDDAKRWMREAVALNPQFDIAVFQLGLLEVLSGEQQAGEVTWAGLDYLPVEHALRSFRDGLLALSYERYGEAIEHLRQGLVTGLDNAPLLAEMQRILSNVEAQQATQPSDAEATPDGVSPESGAEAHILLTAYRT
;
A
#
# COMPACT_ATOMS: atom_id res chain seq x y z
N MET A 1 -30.79 36.61 2.30
CA MET A 1 -30.45 35.88 1.05
C MET A 1 -29.19 35.00 1.17
N LYS A 2 -28.37 35.10 2.23
CA LYS A 2 -27.18 34.22 2.42
C LYS A 2 -27.49 32.86 3.08
N GLU A 3 -28.58 32.73 3.83
CA GLU A 3 -28.90 31.48 4.55
C GLU A 3 -29.46 30.37 3.66
N LYS A 4 -30.16 30.70 2.57
CA LYS A 4 -30.81 29.69 1.72
C LYS A 4 -29.82 28.86 0.90
N THR A 5 -28.57 29.31 0.76
CA THR A 5 -27.51 28.65 -0.01
C THR A 5 -26.73 27.65 0.83
N LEU A 6 -26.74 27.79 2.16
CA LEU A 6 -25.99 26.91 3.07
C LEU A 6 -26.68 25.55 3.28
N GLU A 7 -28.03 25.53 3.24
CA GLU A 7 -28.84 24.30 3.30
C GLU A 7 -28.80 23.46 2.00
N GLU A 8 -28.32 24.03 0.89
CA GLU A 8 -28.22 23.35 -0.42
C GLU A 8 -26.83 22.76 -0.69
N MET A 9 -25.82 23.08 0.13
CA MET A 9 -24.45 22.60 -0.04
C MET A 9 -24.22 21.30 0.73
N LEU A 10 -23.65 20.31 0.05
CA LEU A 10 -23.33 19.01 0.63
C LEU A 10 -22.37 19.15 1.82
N ASN A 11 -22.67 18.48 2.93
CA ASN A 11 -21.79 18.42 4.09
C ASN A 11 -20.69 17.33 3.91
N VAL A 12 -19.74 17.28 4.84
CA VAL A 12 -18.59 16.34 4.77
C VAL A 12 -19.06 14.88 4.73
N GLU A 13 -20.07 14.50 5.51
CA GLU A 13 -20.60 13.12 5.54
C GLU A 13 -21.29 12.75 4.22
N GLU A 14 -22.08 13.66 3.65
CA GLU A 14 -22.74 13.45 2.36
C GLU A 14 -21.72 13.32 1.23
N LEU A 15 -20.67 14.14 1.24
CA LEU A 15 -19.57 14.06 0.28
C LEU A 15 -18.79 12.74 0.41
N LEU A 16 -18.54 12.27 1.64
CA LEU A 16 -17.92 10.96 1.89
C LEU A 16 -18.79 9.82 1.37
N HIS A 17 -20.10 9.86 1.66
CA HIS A 17 -21.04 8.86 1.16
C HIS A 17 -21.05 8.79 -0.37
N LEU A 18 -21.15 9.93 -1.05
CA LEU A 18 -21.12 10.01 -2.50
C LEU A 18 -19.76 9.57 -3.09
N ALA A 19 -18.66 9.87 -2.41
CA ALA A 19 -17.33 9.43 -2.81
C ALA A 19 -17.19 7.90 -2.79
N LEU A 20 -17.68 7.25 -1.73
CA LEU A 20 -17.64 5.79 -1.58
C LEU A 20 -18.55 5.11 -2.61
N GLU A 21 -19.76 5.62 -2.83
CA GLU A 21 -20.67 5.12 -3.86
C GLU A 21 -20.06 5.27 -5.27
N ALA A 22 -19.43 6.41 -5.56
CA ALA A 22 -18.73 6.62 -6.82
C ALA A 22 -17.54 5.66 -6.97
N SER A 23 -16.74 5.47 -5.92
CA SER A 23 -15.63 4.50 -5.90
C SER A 23 -16.10 3.07 -6.15
N GLY A 24 -17.20 2.65 -5.52
CA GLY A 24 -17.78 1.31 -5.68
C GLY A 24 -18.30 1.04 -7.10
N ARG A 25 -18.61 2.10 -7.84
CA ARG A 25 -18.98 2.06 -9.28
C ARG A 25 -17.80 2.37 -10.20
N GLU A 26 -16.57 2.38 -9.68
CA GLU A 26 -15.32 2.67 -10.42
C GLU A 26 -15.31 4.06 -11.09
N ARG A 27 -16.11 4.99 -10.58
CA ARG A 27 -16.14 6.40 -11.01
C ARG A 27 -15.14 7.21 -10.19
N TYR A 28 -13.86 6.91 -10.41
CA TYR A 28 -12.75 7.49 -9.64
C TYR A 28 -12.65 9.01 -9.81
N ASP A 29 -13.04 9.55 -10.96
CA ASP A 29 -13.12 10.99 -11.23
C ASP A 29 -14.06 11.71 -10.26
N LEU A 30 -15.28 11.20 -10.09
CA LEU A 30 -16.23 11.74 -9.15
C LEU A 30 -15.82 11.51 -7.71
N SER A 31 -15.31 10.31 -7.39
CA SER A 31 -14.88 9.98 -6.04
C SER A 31 -13.80 10.97 -5.57
N ILE A 32 -12.78 11.20 -6.39
CA ILE A 32 -11.72 12.20 -6.13
C ILE A 32 -12.33 13.61 -6.00
N GLY A 33 -13.27 13.98 -6.87
CA GLY A 33 -13.94 15.27 -6.83
C GLY A 33 -14.71 15.52 -5.53
N TYR A 34 -15.45 14.52 -5.04
CA TYR A 34 -16.18 14.60 -3.77
C TYR A 34 -15.24 14.59 -2.58
N LEU A 35 -14.20 13.75 -2.57
CA LEU A 35 -13.22 13.70 -1.49
C LEU A 35 -12.43 15.01 -1.36
N LYS A 36 -12.07 15.67 -2.47
CA LYS A 36 -11.41 16.99 -2.43
C LYS A 36 -12.31 18.05 -1.81
N GLN A 37 -13.60 18.04 -2.14
CA GLN A 37 -14.57 18.94 -1.52
C GLN A 37 -14.74 18.64 -0.02
N ALA A 38 -14.81 17.35 0.34
CA ALA A 38 -14.91 16.92 1.74
C ALA A 38 -13.69 17.39 2.54
N TYR A 39 -12.48 17.21 1.99
CA TYR A 39 -11.23 17.65 2.60
C TYR A 39 -11.20 19.17 2.78
N ALA A 40 -11.51 19.93 1.72
CA ALA A 40 -11.54 21.40 1.79
C ALA A 40 -12.51 21.89 2.86
N LYS A 41 -13.73 21.33 2.91
CA LYS A 41 -14.73 21.72 3.91
C LYS A 41 -14.31 21.32 5.32
N ALA A 42 -13.71 20.15 5.51
CA ALA A 42 -13.19 19.72 6.81
C ALA A 42 -12.08 20.65 7.33
N CYS A 43 -11.26 21.23 6.43
CA CYS A 43 -10.25 22.22 6.80
C CYS A 43 -10.84 23.61 7.18
N GLU A 44 -12.04 23.95 6.73
CA GLU A 44 -12.72 25.22 7.05
C GLU A 44 -13.34 25.23 8.45
N GLU A 45 -13.72 24.06 8.97
CA GLU A 45 -14.34 23.87 10.29
C GLU A 45 -13.46 22.95 11.17
N PRO A 46 -12.22 23.36 11.53
CA PRO A 46 -11.30 22.53 12.30
C PRO A 46 -11.67 22.55 13.79
N ASP A 47 -12.73 21.85 14.16
CA ASP A 47 -12.95 21.52 15.58
C ASP A 47 -11.93 20.47 16.02
N ASP A 48 -11.47 20.53 17.28
CA ASP A 48 -10.34 19.73 17.84
C ASP A 48 -10.57 18.20 17.83
N VAL A 49 -11.79 17.76 17.54
CA VAL A 49 -12.19 16.33 17.38
C VAL A 49 -12.13 15.89 15.91
N SER A 50 -11.75 16.78 14.97
CA SER A 50 -12.06 16.72 13.53
C SER A 50 -10.87 16.57 12.58
N MET A 51 -9.70 16.10 13.04
CA MET A 51 -8.71 15.61 12.07
C MET A 51 -9.21 14.25 11.55
N ARG A 52 -9.80 14.25 10.35
CA ARG A 52 -10.34 13.08 9.65
C ARG A 52 -9.30 12.52 8.69
N PRO A 53 -8.32 11.71 9.16
CA PRO A 53 -7.27 11.16 8.30
C PRO A 53 -7.82 10.21 7.22
N GLU A 54 -9.06 9.74 7.38
CA GLU A 54 -9.75 8.88 6.42
C GLU A 54 -9.95 9.58 5.07
N ILE A 55 -10.23 10.89 5.05
CA ILE A 55 -10.44 11.64 3.80
C ILE A 55 -9.17 11.65 2.93
N PRO A 56 -8.00 12.15 3.41
CA PRO A 56 -6.78 12.11 2.62
C PRO A 56 -6.31 10.67 2.36
N PHE A 57 -6.56 9.71 3.25
CA PHE A 57 -6.25 8.31 2.98
C PHE A 57 -7.06 7.77 1.78
N LEU A 58 -8.37 8.03 1.76
CA LEU A 58 -9.25 7.65 0.66
C LEU A 58 -8.83 8.35 -0.65
N LEU A 59 -8.45 9.63 -0.61
CA LEU A 59 -7.88 10.32 -1.78
C LEU A 59 -6.65 9.57 -2.29
N GLY A 60 -5.72 9.24 -1.40
CA GLY A 60 -4.54 8.47 -1.72
C GLY A 60 -4.88 7.14 -2.40
N ALA A 61 -5.84 6.40 -1.86
CA ALA A 61 -6.32 5.15 -2.42
C ALA A 61 -6.94 5.34 -3.83
N GLN A 62 -7.78 6.36 -4.03
CA GLN A 62 -8.36 6.63 -5.36
C GLN A 62 -7.29 6.98 -6.39
N TYR A 63 -6.29 7.78 -6.01
CA TYR A 63 -5.16 8.10 -6.88
C TYR A 63 -4.30 6.88 -7.22
N ALA A 64 -4.11 5.96 -6.27
CA ALA A 64 -3.43 4.69 -6.51
C ALA A 64 -4.18 3.80 -7.51
N GLN A 65 -5.53 3.74 -7.43
CA GLN A 65 -6.36 2.98 -8.38
C GLN A 65 -6.18 3.45 -9.83
N ILE A 66 -5.98 4.75 -10.04
CA ILE A 66 -5.72 5.33 -11.36
C ILE A 66 -4.22 5.45 -11.68
N LYS A 67 -3.35 4.78 -10.90
CA LYS A 67 -1.88 4.70 -11.10
C LYS A 67 -1.15 6.04 -11.02
N MET A 68 -1.76 7.06 -10.40
CA MET A 68 -1.11 8.34 -10.11
C MET A 68 -0.39 8.27 -8.76
N PHE A 69 0.72 7.53 -8.72
CA PHE A 69 1.38 7.14 -7.47
C PHE A 69 1.97 8.32 -6.68
N ASP A 70 2.40 9.39 -7.33
CA ASP A 70 2.92 10.58 -6.63
C ASP A 70 1.83 11.32 -5.86
N ASP A 71 0.66 11.51 -6.47
CA ASP A 71 -0.51 12.07 -5.79
C ASP A 71 -1.00 11.12 -4.69
N ALA A 72 -0.98 9.80 -4.94
CA ALA A 72 -1.35 8.80 -3.95
C ALA A 72 -0.48 8.92 -2.69
N LYS A 73 0.85 8.90 -2.85
CA LYS A 73 1.82 9.08 -1.74
C LYS A 73 1.61 10.40 -1.03
N ARG A 74 1.43 11.51 -1.78
CA ARG A 74 1.18 12.83 -1.20
C ARG A 74 -0.03 12.78 -0.26
N TRP A 75 -1.17 12.29 -0.73
CA TRP A 75 -2.39 12.26 0.08
C TRP A 75 -2.31 11.26 1.25
N MET A 76 -1.64 10.12 1.08
CA MET A 76 -1.41 9.21 2.21
C MET A 76 -0.47 9.79 3.26
N ARG A 77 0.54 10.61 2.87
CA ARG A 77 1.35 11.36 3.83
C ARG A 77 0.54 12.35 4.65
N GLU A 78 -0.43 13.04 4.03
CA GLU A 78 -1.36 13.90 4.78
C GLU A 78 -2.18 13.09 5.79
N ALA A 79 -2.65 11.89 5.42
CA ALA A 79 -3.37 11.02 6.35
C ALA A 79 -2.50 10.59 7.55
N VAL A 80 -1.25 10.19 7.29
CA VAL A 80 -0.29 9.82 8.33
C VAL A 80 0.12 11.02 9.19
N ALA A 81 0.21 12.22 8.61
CA ALA A 81 0.50 13.44 9.36
C ALA A 81 -0.64 13.82 10.31
N LEU A 82 -1.90 13.62 9.89
CA LEU A 82 -3.09 13.85 10.71
C LEU A 82 -3.23 12.81 11.82
N ASN A 83 -2.91 11.54 11.53
CA ASN A 83 -2.90 10.47 12.51
C ASN A 83 -1.72 9.50 12.27
N PRO A 84 -0.61 9.65 13.02
CA PRO A 84 0.54 8.76 12.91
C PRO A 84 0.26 7.30 13.29
N GLN A 85 -0.83 7.04 14.01
CA GLN A 85 -1.29 5.69 14.38
C GLN A 85 -2.43 5.19 13.48
N PHE A 86 -2.59 5.78 12.28
CA PHE A 86 -3.51 5.25 11.29
C PHE A 86 -2.86 4.11 10.53
N ASP A 87 -2.83 2.92 11.14
CA ASP A 87 -2.00 1.79 10.72
C ASP A 87 -2.12 1.44 9.23
N ILE A 88 -3.34 1.46 8.70
CA ILE A 88 -3.56 1.13 7.29
C ILE A 88 -2.99 2.21 6.35
N ALA A 89 -3.02 3.48 6.74
CA ALA A 89 -2.41 4.56 5.96
C ALA A 89 -0.88 4.47 6.01
N VAL A 90 -0.32 4.18 7.18
CA VAL A 90 1.13 3.93 7.34
C VAL A 90 1.56 2.74 6.49
N PHE A 91 0.83 1.64 6.55
CA PHE A 91 1.13 0.44 5.78
C PHE A 91 1.07 0.70 4.27
N GLN A 92 -0.01 1.32 3.78
CA GLN A 92 -0.19 1.59 2.35
C GLN A 92 0.79 2.62 1.80
N LEU A 93 1.14 3.66 2.57
CA LEU A 93 2.17 4.62 2.19
C LEU A 93 3.53 3.93 2.03
N GLY A 94 3.96 3.15 3.03
CA GLY A 94 5.24 2.46 2.96
C GLY A 94 5.30 1.46 1.80
N LEU A 95 4.19 0.78 1.50
CA LEU A 95 4.08 -0.09 0.33
C LEU A 95 4.28 0.69 -0.97
N LEU A 96 3.61 1.83 -1.15
CA LEU A 96 3.79 2.68 -2.33
C LEU A 96 5.23 3.19 -2.47
N GLU A 97 5.87 3.56 -1.36
CA GLU A 97 7.26 4.03 -1.35
C GLU A 97 8.23 2.91 -1.76
N VAL A 98 8.13 1.72 -1.16
CA VAL A 98 8.94 0.54 -1.53
C VAL A 98 8.74 0.18 -3.00
N LEU A 99 7.50 0.08 -3.48
CA LEU A 99 7.20 -0.25 -4.87
C LEU A 99 7.67 0.83 -5.87
N SER A 100 7.82 2.06 -5.42
CA SER A 100 8.39 3.16 -6.22
C SER A 100 9.92 3.18 -6.23
N GLY A 101 10.59 2.22 -5.57
CA GLY A 101 12.04 2.21 -5.39
C GLY A 101 12.55 3.16 -4.29
N GLU A 102 11.64 3.78 -3.53
CA GLU A 102 11.95 4.65 -2.38
C GLU A 102 12.07 3.81 -1.10
N GLN A 103 12.88 2.75 -1.16
CA GLN A 103 13.01 1.73 -0.12
C GLN A 103 13.22 2.32 1.29
N GLN A 104 14.18 3.24 1.41
CA GLN A 104 14.52 3.86 2.69
C GLN A 104 13.36 4.70 3.25
N ALA A 105 12.59 5.38 2.39
CA ALA A 105 11.42 6.12 2.82
C ALA A 105 10.34 5.17 3.35
N GLY A 106 10.09 4.08 2.62
CA GLY A 106 9.14 3.05 3.04
C GLY A 106 9.47 2.42 4.39
N GLU A 107 10.74 2.13 4.66
CA GLU A 107 11.20 1.64 5.98
C GLU A 107 10.94 2.65 7.10
N VAL A 108 11.24 3.93 6.86
CA VAL A 108 10.98 5.01 7.83
C VAL A 108 9.48 5.15 8.09
N THR A 109 8.66 5.14 7.05
CA THR A 109 7.20 5.17 7.17
C THR A 109 6.71 3.97 8.00
N TRP A 110 7.15 2.76 7.66
CA TRP A 110 6.72 1.53 8.31
C TRP A 110 7.23 1.34 9.75
N ALA A 111 8.22 2.13 10.20
CA ALA A 111 8.54 2.24 11.62
C ALA A 111 7.36 2.79 12.44
N GLY A 112 6.40 3.49 11.81
CA GLY A 112 5.13 3.87 12.44
C GLY A 112 4.29 2.69 12.93
N LEU A 113 4.58 1.46 12.51
CA LEU A 113 3.92 0.23 12.96
C LEU A 113 4.64 -0.42 14.18
N ASP A 114 5.75 0.16 14.66
CA ASP A 114 6.59 -0.36 15.75
C ASP A 114 5.97 -0.26 17.15
N TYR A 115 4.72 0.18 17.26
CA TYR A 115 3.94 0.08 18.49
C TYR A 115 2.98 -1.13 18.54
N LEU A 116 2.66 -1.74 17.40
CA LEU A 116 1.75 -2.89 17.32
C LEU A 116 2.31 -4.16 18.02
N PRO A 117 1.51 -5.19 18.32
CA PRO A 117 2.06 -6.48 18.77
C PRO A 117 2.97 -7.11 17.71
N VAL A 118 4.00 -7.86 18.12
CA VAL A 118 4.91 -8.56 17.19
C VAL A 118 4.14 -9.50 16.26
N GLU A 119 3.10 -10.13 16.78
CA GLU A 119 2.24 -11.08 16.08
C GLU A 119 1.21 -10.40 15.17
N HIS A 120 1.12 -9.06 15.17
CA HIS A 120 0.14 -8.32 14.39
C HIS A 120 0.36 -8.49 12.88
N ALA A 121 -0.73 -8.71 12.13
CA ALA A 121 -0.65 -9.01 10.70
C ALA A 121 0.06 -7.94 9.88
N LEU A 122 -0.20 -6.65 10.14
CA LEU A 122 0.46 -5.55 9.43
C LEU A 122 1.99 -5.51 9.61
N ARG A 123 2.50 -5.93 10.79
CA ARG A 123 3.94 -6.07 10.99
C ARG A 123 4.52 -7.23 10.20
N SER A 124 3.84 -8.37 10.25
CA SER A 124 4.25 -9.54 9.48
C SER A 124 4.27 -9.24 7.98
N PHE A 125 3.26 -8.53 7.46
CA PHE A 125 3.24 -8.11 6.06
C PHE A 125 4.35 -7.12 5.72
N ARG A 126 4.59 -6.12 6.57
CA ARG A 126 5.72 -5.18 6.41
C ARG A 126 7.03 -5.95 6.30
N ASP A 127 7.31 -6.83 7.26
CA ASP A 127 8.57 -7.56 7.34
C ASP A 127 8.74 -8.48 6.11
N GLY A 128 7.66 -9.12 5.66
CA GLY A 128 7.65 -9.92 4.45
C GLY A 128 7.91 -9.11 3.18
N LEU A 129 7.30 -7.93 3.04
CA LEU A 129 7.51 -7.05 1.90
C LEU A 129 8.92 -6.43 1.88
N LEU A 130 9.48 -6.10 3.06
CA LEU A 130 10.88 -5.68 3.17
C LEU A 130 11.81 -6.82 2.77
N ALA A 131 11.60 -8.03 3.26
CA ALA A 131 12.38 -9.20 2.86
C ALA A 131 12.34 -9.40 1.33
N LEU A 132 11.18 -9.22 0.68
CA LEU A 132 11.07 -9.26 -0.78
C LEU A 132 11.89 -8.20 -1.48
N SER A 133 11.86 -6.95 -1.01
CA SER A 133 12.66 -5.87 -1.60
C SER A 133 14.17 -6.09 -1.48
N TYR A 134 14.60 -6.92 -0.53
CA TYR A 134 15.98 -7.38 -0.36
C TYR A 134 16.26 -8.74 -1.02
N GLU A 135 15.34 -9.25 -1.83
CA GLU A 135 15.42 -10.57 -2.50
C GLU A 135 15.58 -11.76 -1.52
N ARG A 136 15.18 -11.58 -0.26
CA ARG A 136 15.19 -12.62 0.79
C ARG A 136 13.89 -13.41 0.74
N TYR A 137 13.71 -14.18 -0.33
CA TYR A 137 12.43 -14.83 -0.64
C TYR A 137 11.95 -15.82 0.44
N GLY A 138 12.87 -16.52 1.11
CA GLY A 138 12.54 -17.44 2.21
C GLY A 138 11.88 -16.72 3.39
N GLU A 139 12.55 -15.69 3.91
CA GLU A 139 12.04 -14.84 5.00
C GLU A 139 10.72 -14.17 4.60
N ALA A 140 10.62 -13.71 3.35
CA ALA A 140 9.40 -13.11 2.83
C ALA A 140 8.19 -14.06 2.91
N ILE A 141 8.36 -15.30 2.45
CA ILE A 141 7.31 -16.33 2.47
C ILE A 141 6.86 -16.61 3.91
N GLU A 142 7.80 -16.75 4.85
CA GLU A 142 7.50 -17.00 6.26
C GLU A 142 6.66 -15.87 6.87
N HIS A 143 7.11 -14.63 6.71
CA HIS A 143 6.43 -13.46 7.24
C HIS A 143 5.05 -13.22 6.60
N LEU A 144 4.92 -13.37 5.28
CA LEU A 144 3.63 -13.22 4.60
C LEU A 144 2.63 -14.29 5.06
N ARG A 145 3.06 -15.54 5.22
CA ARG A 145 2.21 -16.62 5.77
C ARG A 145 1.78 -16.31 7.20
N GLN A 146 2.69 -15.83 8.04
CA GLN A 146 2.39 -15.46 9.41
C GLN A 146 1.29 -14.39 9.48
N GLY A 147 1.38 -13.33 8.66
CA GLY A 147 0.38 -12.27 8.63
C GLY A 147 -0.99 -12.76 8.18
N LEU A 148 -1.04 -13.68 7.21
CA LEU A 148 -2.29 -14.31 6.74
C LEU A 148 -2.94 -15.20 7.81
N VAL A 149 -2.13 -15.90 8.63
CA VAL A 149 -2.62 -16.74 9.74
C VAL A 149 -3.15 -15.90 10.90
N THR A 150 -2.46 -14.83 11.29
CA THR A 150 -2.94 -13.91 12.33
C THR A 150 -4.29 -13.29 11.92
N GLY A 151 -4.42 -12.92 10.65
CA GLY A 151 -5.61 -12.29 10.11
C GLY A 151 -5.66 -10.78 10.38
N LEU A 152 -6.45 -10.09 9.56
CA LEU A 152 -6.70 -8.66 9.63
C LEU A 152 -8.12 -8.42 9.11
N ASP A 153 -8.88 -7.52 9.74
CA ASP A 153 -10.20 -7.12 9.23
C ASP A 153 -10.06 -6.16 8.03
N ASN A 154 -9.49 -6.68 6.95
CA ASN A 154 -9.28 -5.98 5.69
C ASN A 154 -9.14 -7.02 4.56
N ALA A 155 -10.27 -7.56 4.10
CA ALA A 155 -10.30 -8.60 3.08
C ALA A 155 -9.57 -8.23 1.78
N PRO A 156 -9.67 -7.00 1.24
CA PRO A 156 -8.89 -6.60 0.07
C PRO A 156 -7.38 -6.71 0.28
N LEU A 157 -6.86 -6.25 1.43
CA LEU A 157 -5.44 -6.35 1.73
C LEU A 157 -5.00 -7.81 1.91
N LEU A 158 -5.79 -8.64 2.60
CA LEU A 158 -5.47 -10.08 2.75
C LEU A 158 -5.40 -10.78 1.38
N ALA A 159 -6.33 -10.47 0.47
CA ALA A 159 -6.30 -11.02 -0.88
C ALA A 159 -5.04 -10.61 -1.66
N GLU A 160 -4.61 -9.36 -1.50
CA GLU A 160 -3.38 -8.86 -2.13
C GLU A 160 -2.14 -9.53 -1.54
N MET A 161 -2.05 -9.68 -0.22
CA MET A 161 -0.93 -10.39 0.42
C MET A 161 -0.87 -11.86 0.01
N GLN A 162 -2.03 -12.52 -0.11
CA GLN A 162 -2.12 -13.90 -0.61
C GLN A 162 -1.61 -14.00 -2.06
N ARG A 163 -1.99 -13.05 -2.92
CA ARG A 163 -1.53 -12.99 -4.31
C ARG A 163 -0.01 -12.83 -4.40
N ILE A 164 0.56 -11.93 -3.59
CA ILE A 164 2.01 -11.70 -3.51
C ILE A 164 2.72 -12.98 -3.06
N LEU A 165 2.24 -13.61 -1.98
CA LEU A 165 2.80 -14.87 -1.48
C LEU A 165 2.83 -15.95 -2.56
N SER A 166 1.70 -16.20 -3.23
CA SER A 166 1.61 -17.23 -4.26
C SER A 166 2.55 -16.96 -5.45
N ASN A 167 2.74 -15.70 -5.83
CA ASN A 167 3.69 -15.33 -6.87
C ASN A 167 5.14 -15.62 -6.47
N VAL A 168 5.52 -15.30 -5.24
CA VAL A 168 6.88 -15.52 -4.72
C VAL A 168 7.17 -17.02 -4.61
N GLU A 169 6.23 -17.80 -4.09
CA GLU A 169 6.35 -19.26 -4.01
C GLU A 169 6.52 -19.91 -5.39
N ALA A 170 5.75 -19.45 -6.39
CA ALA A 170 5.86 -19.96 -7.76
C ALA A 170 7.23 -19.63 -8.40
N GLN A 171 7.75 -18.42 -8.16
CA GLN A 171 9.09 -18.03 -8.64
C GLN A 171 10.19 -18.87 -8.01
N GLN A 172 10.11 -19.11 -6.70
CA GLN A 172 11.07 -19.95 -5.96
C GLN A 172 11.02 -21.42 -6.41
N ALA A 173 9.85 -21.96 -6.72
CA ALA A 173 9.72 -23.33 -7.22
C ALA A 173 10.28 -23.53 -8.64
N THR A 174 10.39 -22.45 -9.42
CA THR A 174 10.89 -22.49 -10.80
C THR A 174 12.40 -22.23 -10.88
N GLN A 175 13.00 -21.66 -9.83
CA GLN A 175 14.45 -21.57 -9.71
C GLN A 175 15.01 -22.95 -9.30
N PRO A 176 15.95 -23.53 -10.07
CA PRO A 176 16.61 -24.75 -9.65
C PRO A 176 17.32 -24.47 -8.32
N SER A 177 16.95 -25.23 -7.30
CA SER A 177 17.61 -25.22 -6.00
C SER A 177 19.08 -25.58 -6.21
N ASP A 178 19.99 -24.63 -5.98
CA ASP A 178 21.45 -24.88 -5.90
C ASP A 178 21.84 -25.75 -4.67
N ALA A 179 20.91 -26.55 -4.13
CA ALA A 179 21.13 -27.45 -3.00
C ALA A 179 21.67 -28.84 -3.40
N GLU A 180 22.10 -29.04 -4.65
CA GLU A 180 22.95 -30.18 -5.04
C GLU A 180 24.21 -29.71 -5.76
N ALA A 181 25.08 -29.00 -5.04
CA ALA A 181 26.46 -28.79 -5.48
C ALA A 181 27.45 -29.13 -4.37
N THR A 182 28.00 -30.35 -4.41
CA THR A 182 29.43 -30.61 -4.14
C THR A 182 29.88 -31.88 -4.88
N PRO A 183 31.17 -32.05 -5.18
CA PRO A 183 31.96 -31.15 -6.03
C PRO A 183 32.72 -31.97 -7.10
N ASP A 184 32.83 -31.49 -8.33
CA ASP A 184 34.04 -31.83 -9.10
C ASP A 184 34.33 -30.83 -10.21
N GLY A 185 35.59 -30.37 -10.19
CA GLY A 185 36.41 -30.05 -11.35
C GLY A 185 35.87 -29.15 -12.46
N VAL A 186 36.59 -28.04 -12.63
CA VAL A 186 36.92 -27.35 -13.90
C VAL A 186 35.99 -26.18 -14.31
N SER A 187 36.50 -24.96 -14.09
CA SER A 187 36.18 -23.77 -14.90
C SER A 187 36.91 -23.85 -16.27
N PRO A 188 36.56 -23.08 -17.32
CA PRO A 188 35.81 -21.81 -17.29
C PRO A 188 34.81 -21.58 -18.46
N GLU A 189 34.20 -20.38 -18.42
CA GLU A 189 33.55 -19.66 -19.52
C GLU A 189 32.11 -20.03 -19.92
N SER A 190 31.15 -19.16 -19.60
CA SER A 190 30.58 -18.26 -20.63
C SER A 190 29.62 -17.27 -19.98
N GLY A 191 29.88 -15.98 -20.16
CA GLY A 191 28.93 -14.93 -19.85
C GLY A 191 27.89 -14.86 -20.95
N ALA A 192 26.68 -15.35 -20.68
CA ALA A 192 25.51 -15.02 -21.48
C ALA A 192 24.25 -15.52 -20.78
N GLU A 193 23.76 -14.83 -19.75
CA GLU A 193 22.32 -14.90 -19.41
C GLU A 193 21.83 -13.73 -18.56
N ALA A 194 22.46 -12.55 -18.71
CA ALA A 194 21.96 -11.29 -18.15
C ALA A 194 20.74 -10.70 -18.92
N HIS A 195 19.94 -11.52 -19.62
CA HIS A 195 19.02 -11.01 -20.64
C HIS A 195 17.57 -11.50 -20.59
N ILE A 196 17.11 -12.17 -19.54
CA ILE A 196 15.72 -12.70 -19.51
C ILE A 196 14.77 -11.89 -18.61
N LEU A 197 15.25 -10.97 -17.76
CA LEU A 197 14.39 -10.28 -16.76
C LEU A 197 13.88 -8.87 -17.15
N LEU A 198 13.93 -8.46 -18.43
CA LEU A 198 13.49 -7.11 -18.83
C LEU A 198 12.22 -7.05 -19.71
N THR A 199 11.46 -8.12 -19.85
CA THR A 199 10.31 -8.13 -20.79
C THR A 199 8.95 -7.79 -20.17
N ALA A 200 8.87 -7.44 -18.88
CA ALA A 200 7.58 -7.12 -18.24
C ALA A 200 7.13 -5.64 -18.34
N TYR A 201 7.92 -4.75 -18.99
CA TYR A 201 7.61 -3.30 -19.05
C TYR A 201 7.76 -2.67 -20.45
N ARG A 202 7.37 -3.37 -21.52
CA ARG A 202 7.14 -2.72 -22.82
C ARG A 202 5.68 -2.84 -23.27
N THR A 203 4.98 -1.73 -23.03
CA THR A 203 3.71 -1.21 -23.59
C THR A 203 2.49 -2.14 -23.62
#